data_AF-A0A4Y4G3B7-F1
#
_entry.id   AF-A0A4Y4G3B7-F1
#
_cell.length_a   1.000
_cell.length_b   1.000
_cell.length_c   1.000
_cell.angle_alpha   90.00
_cell.angle_beta   90.00
_cell.angle_gamma   90.00
#
_symmetry.space_group_name_H-M   'P 1'
#
loop_
_entity.id
_entity.type
_entity.pdbx_description
1 polymer ?
#
loop_
_entity_poly.entity_id
_entity_poly.type
_entity_poly.pdbx_seq_one_letter_code
_entity_poly.pdbx_strand_id
1 'polypeptide(L)'
;MPVRKIRYYQYAIVMFMLALLAVIFLPTLLNTSPLVTAHINHLIMTLFGLGAVMIVYLDDRMIKQALYQSKQMKTVTLWLPILGQTIWYLVVLWIYLINLKDHAMWTMTLPMLFLGMSFMMGSLGLLQRETLSIIVNEPMKKTTHRLNIMTVFLAIYALLFFGLTASWVYGLTIMVSVLIIADANWPALWAGWHRETSLDDLPAQGINFKDVRVIEKLHNVSTIVTEKRGVLTHDSVTVHSILSLDERYSDFDILGLATGILALEPKSGLSQAIIKYAEDHTIFPSTASEPEILFGAGVRGVVFNERFAVLSASQTLAEGYAVDEEALATYKSLGNSVSYVVDKLQVIGVITFGDTLSKSLISLNDFFIKRHLSVKIASGDTVGATAPLKKMMSSLTDIKSDLTPENKQAQLDEWLANKNTMFVTNQDNLPEDTDAITVAVNRPDLNADIHVEKMTDLKKFWATADRLIQIDKKMLRWASLPVIILLLLAAGLGIFISPWLYISPIIAVIIRYVMSYMLRLQIKNKKIK
;
A
#
# COMPACT_ATOMS: atom_id res chain seq x y z
N MET A 1 -19.98 14.44 19.23
CA MET A 1 -19.14 15.02 20.31
C MET A 1 -17.77 14.36 20.24
N PRO A 2 -16.66 15.12 20.21
CA PRO A 2 -15.33 14.53 20.30
C PRO A 2 -15.19 13.90 21.70
N VAL A 3 -15.15 12.57 21.78
CA VAL A 3 -14.92 11.90 23.05
C VAL A 3 -13.48 12.20 23.47
N ARG A 4 -13.30 12.90 24.59
CA ARG A 4 -11.99 13.20 25.16
C ARG A 4 -11.21 11.89 25.32
N LYS A 5 -10.06 11.77 24.63
CA LYS A 5 -9.21 10.56 24.67
C LYS A 5 -8.94 10.17 26.13
N ILE A 6 -9.28 8.93 26.49
CA ILE A 6 -8.97 8.38 27.83
C ILE A 6 -7.45 8.37 27.99
N ARG A 7 -6.94 8.83 29.13
CA ARG A 7 -5.51 8.72 29.44
C ARG A 7 -5.29 7.48 30.30
N TYR A 8 -5.26 6.30 29.67
CA TYR A 8 -5.16 5.01 30.39
C TYR A 8 -3.99 4.97 31.38
N TYR A 9 -2.85 5.58 31.05
CA TYR A 9 -1.71 5.70 31.96
C TYR A 9 -2.00 6.43 33.27
N GLN A 10 -2.83 7.47 33.26
CA GLN A 10 -3.19 8.18 34.49
C GLN A 10 -3.98 7.26 35.42
N TYR A 11 -4.87 6.46 34.86
CA TYR A 11 -5.65 5.48 35.62
C TYR A 11 -4.78 4.31 36.11
N ALA A 12 -3.82 3.85 35.31
CA ALA A 12 -2.85 2.85 35.75
C ALA A 12 -2.08 3.31 36.99
N ILE A 13 -1.66 4.59 37.04
CA ILE A 13 -0.97 5.18 38.19
C ILE A 13 -1.89 5.21 39.42
N VAL A 14 -3.15 5.64 39.26
CA VAL A 14 -4.10 5.67 40.38
C VAL A 14 -4.35 4.27 40.95
N MET A 15 -4.55 3.26 40.09
CA MET A 15 -4.73 1.87 40.53
C MET A 15 -3.49 1.30 41.21
N PHE A 16 -2.29 1.67 40.75
CA PHE A 16 -1.03 1.28 41.39
C PHE A 16 -0.89 1.91 42.78
N MET A 17 -1.24 3.19 42.93
CA MET A 17 -1.25 3.87 44.23
C MET A 17 -2.25 3.22 45.20
N LEU A 18 -3.45 2.85 44.72
CA LEU A 18 -4.42 2.10 45.51
C LEU A 18 -3.90 0.72 45.93
N ALA A 19 -3.15 0.04 45.05
CA ALA A 19 -2.50 -1.22 45.38
C ALA A 19 -1.46 -1.04 46.51
N LEU A 20 -0.58 -0.03 46.41
CA LEU A 20 0.41 0.27 47.45
C LEU A 20 -0.24 0.61 48.80
N LEU A 21 -1.28 1.44 48.79
CA LEU A 21 -2.05 1.75 49.99
C LEU A 21 -2.65 0.47 50.60
N ALA A 22 -3.27 -0.39 49.78
CA ALA A 22 -3.83 -1.64 50.27
C ALA A 22 -2.76 -2.58 50.86
N VAL A 23 -1.57 -2.68 50.25
CA VAL A 23 -0.44 -3.48 50.80
C VAL A 23 0.05 -2.95 52.14
N ILE A 24 0.13 -1.63 52.32
CA ILE A 24 0.65 -1.03 53.55
C ILE A 24 -0.38 -1.15 54.69
N PHE A 25 -1.65 -0.89 54.40
CA PHE A 25 -2.71 -0.81 55.42
C PHE A 25 -3.29 -2.18 55.80
N LEU A 26 -3.51 -3.13 54.88
CA LEU A 26 -4.19 -4.39 55.26
C LEU A 26 -3.41 -5.26 56.28
N PRO A 27 -2.11 -5.57 56.08
CA PRO A 27 -1.35 -6.42 57.00
C PRO A 27 -1.09 -5.76 58.36
N THR A 28 -0.89 -4.44 58.38
CA THR A 28 -0.65 -3.67 59.61
C THR A 28 -1.91 -3.58 60.47
N LEU A 29 -3.08 -3.39 59.84
CA LEU A 29 -4.37 -3.35 60.52
C LEU A 29 -4.80 -4.69 61.12
N LEU A 30 -4.40 -5.82 60.51
CA LEU A 30 -4.71 -7.15 61.02
C LEU A 30 -3.82 -7.59 62.17
N ASN A 31 -2.63 -6.98 62.35
CA ASN A 31 -1.62 -7.50 63.27
C ASN A 31 -1.22 -6.57 64.45
N THR A 32 -1.88 -5.41 64.67
CA THR A 32 -2.06 -4.72 65.99
C THR A 32 -2.40 -3.23 65.85
N SER A 33 -3.41 -2.76 66.59
CA SER A 33 -3.33 -1.53 67.40
C SER A 33 -4.58 -1.40 68.31
N PRO A 34 -4.44 -1.42 69.65
CA PRO A 34 -5.54 -1.14 70.57
C PRO A 34 -6.01 0.33 70.55
N LEU A 35 -5.35 1.21 69.78
CA LEU A 35 -5.71 2.62 69.60
C LEU A 35 -6.63 2.86 68.40
N VAL A 36 -6.83 1.87 67.51
CA VAL A 36 -7.75 1.97 66.37
C VAL A 36 -8.88 0.97 66.59
N THR A 37 -9.80 1.32 67.49
CA THR A 37 -11.05 0.58 67.72
C THR A 37 -12.11 0.80 66.63
N ALA A 38 -11.79 1.58 65.59
CA ALA A 38 -12.60 1.65 64.38
C ALA A 38 -12.46 0.33 63.59
N HIS A 39 -13.57 -0.37 63.41
CA HIS A 39 -13.63 -1.74 62.91
C HIS A 39 -12.82 -1.93 61.62
N ILE A 40 -11.83 -2.82 61.65
CA ILE A 40 -11.01 -3.27 60.50
C ILE A 40 -11.89 -3.59 59.27
N ASN A 41 -13.10 -4.13 59.50
CA ASN A 41 -14.09 -4.41 58.46
C ASN A 41 -14.58 -3.16 57.72
N HIS A 42 -14.80 -2.02 58.41
CA HIS A 42 -15.24 -0.79 57.77
C HIS A 42 -14.17 -0.20 56.86
N LEU A 43 -12.89 -0.27 57.24
CA LEU A 43 -11.79 0.26 56.42
C LEU A 43 -11.54 -0.60 55.17
N ILE A 44 -11.68 -1.92 55.26
CA ILE A 44 -11.60 -2.77 54.08
C ILE A 44 -12.81 -2.52 53.15
N MET A 45 -14.02 -2.37 53.71
CA MET A 45 -15.20 -2.01 52.93
C MET A 45 -15.10 -0.63 52.28
N THR A 46 -14.44 0.35 52.90
CA THR A 46 -14.18 1.65 52.26
C THR A 46 -13.18 1.54 51.11
N LEU A 47 -12.14 0.70 51.23
CA LEU A 47 -11.22 0.42 50.11
C LEU A 47 -11.94 -0.29 48.95
N PHE A 48 -12.82 -1.25 49.24
CA PHE A 48 -13.69 -1.85 48.23
C PHE A 48 -14.60 -0.78 47.60
N GLY A 49 -15.24 0.08 48.40
CA GLY A 49 -16.10 1.16 47.91
C GLY A 49 -15.37 2.14 46.99
N LEU A 50 -14.16 2.56 47.35
CA LEU A 50 -13.30 3.38 46.49
C LEU A 50 -12.96 2.65 45.19
N GLY A 51 -12.64 1.36 45.26
CA GLY A 51 -12.41 0.51 44.10
C GLY A 51 -13.64 0.42 43.19
N ALA A 52 -14.84 0.23 43.75
CA ALA A 52 -16.09 0.18 42.99
C ALA A 52 -16.35 1.48 42.24
N VAL A 53 -16.22 2.63 42.91
CA VAL A 53 -16.39 3.95 42.28
C VAL A 53 -15.41 4.13 41.14
N MET A 54 -14.14 3.74 41.33
CA MET A 54 -13.12 3.82 40.30
C MET A 54 -13.42 2.92 39.10
N ILE A 55 -13.84 1.67 39.32
CA ILE A 55 -14.17 0.72 38.26
C ILE A 55 -15.38 1.18 37.46
N VAL A 56 -16.46 1.60 38.14
CA VAL A 56 -17.66 2.10 37.46
C VAL A 56 -17.33 3.34 36.63
N TYR A 57 -16.52 4.25 37.16
CA TYR A 57 -16.08 5.42 36.41
C TYR A 57 -15.20 5.06 35.20
N LEU A 58 -14.29 4.10 35.35
CA LEU A 58 -13.44 3.59 34.27
C LEU A 58 -14.25 2.89 33.19
N ASP A 59 -15.18 2.02 33.59
CA ASP A 59 -16.09 1.29 32.70
C ASP A 59 -16.93 2.28 31.89
N ASP A 60 -17.55 3.29 32.51
CA ASP A 60 -18.30 4.33 31.79
C ASP A 60 -17.45 5.02 30.72
N ARG A 61 -16.21 5.39 31.07
CA ARG A 61 -15.28 6.02 30.14
C ARG A 61 -14.94 5.07 28.99
N MET A 62 -14.56 3.83 29.30
CA MET A 62 -14.19 2.81 28.32
C MET A 62 -15.37 2.44 27.40
N ILE A 63 -16.59 2.36 27.92
CA ILE A 63 -17.83 2.14 27.14
C ILE A 63 -18.04 3.31 26.18
N LYS A 64 -17.96 4.56 26.65
CA LYS A 64 -18.08 5.74 25.78
C LYS A 64 -17.03 5.73 24.67
N GLN A 65 -15.79 5.33 24.97
CA GLN A 65 -14.76 5.17 23.95
C GLN A 65 -15.07 4.01 22.99
N ALA A 66 -15.55 2.87 23.49
CA ALA A 66 -15.91 1.70 22.68
C ALA A 66 -17.04 2.03 21.70
N LEU A 67 -18.07 2.75 22.16
CA LEU A 67 -19.19 3.22 21.34
C LEU A 67 -18.73 4.21 20.27
N TYR A 68 -17.81 5.11 20.61
CA TYR A 68 -17.21 6.04 19.66
C TYR A 68 -16.40 5.29 18.58
N GLN A 69 -15.55 4.35 19.00
CA GLN A 69 -14.76 3.50 18.08
C GLN A 69 -15.66 2.63 17.21
N SER A 70 -16.74 2.06 17.77
CA SER A 70 -17.73 1.29 17.02
C SER A 70 -18.38 2.10 15.90
N LYS A 71 -18.72 3.37 16.16
CA LYS A 71 -19.30 4.28 15.14
C LYS A 71 -18.33 4.64 14.02
N GLN A 72 -17.03 4.79 14.32
CA GLN A 72 -16.04 5.21 13.31
C GLN A 72 -15.34 4.04 12.60
N MET A 73 -14.99 2.98 13.33
CA MET A 73 -14.12 1.88 12.86
C MET A 73 -14.90 0.58 12.58
N LYS A 74 -16.19 0.49 12.96
CA LYS A 74 -17.01 -0.74 12.96
C LYS A 74 -16.39 -1.93 13.72
N THR A 75 -15.36 -1.70 14.52
CA THR A 75 -14.73 -2.70 15.39
C THR A 75 -14.96 -2.32 16.84
N VAL A 76 -15.35 -3.30 17.65
CA VAL A 76 -15.71 -3.09 19.05
C VAL A 76 -14.81 -3.96 19.90
N THR A 77 -13.97 -3.35 20.76
CA THR A 77 -12.79 -4.06 21.25
C THR A 77 -12.49 -3.85 22.74
N LEU A 78 -13.21 -2.95 23.41
CA LEU A 78 -13.02 -2.74 24.86
C LEU A 78 -13.98 -3.56 25.73
N TRP A 79 -14.98 -4.25 25.15
CA TRP A 79 -15.98 -4.99 25.93
C TRP A 79 -15.41 -6.15 26.74
N LEU A 80 -14.47 -6.93 26.19
CA LEU A 80 -13.89 -8.06 26.93
C LEU A 80 -13.06 -7.60 28.13
N PRO A 81 -12.16 -6.59 28.02
CA PRO A 81 -11.51 -6.01 29.19
C PRO A 81 -12.50 -5.42 30.21
N ILE A 82 -13.53 -4.69 29.77
CA ILE A 82 -14.58 -4.14 30.65
C ILE A 82 -15.25 -5.27 31.44
N LEU A 83 -15.78 -6.28 30.76
CA LEU A 83 -16.44 -7.41 31.41
C LEU A 83 -15.48 -8.15 32.35
N GLY A 84 -14.26 -8.41 31.90
CA GLY A 84 -13.23 -9.09 32.67
C GLY A 84 -12.90 -8.36 33.97
N GLN A 85 -12.68 -7.04 33.94
CA GLN A 85 -12.35 -6.28 35.16
C GLN A 85 -13.53 -6.17 36.13
N THR A 86 -14.76 -5.95 35.62
CA THR A 86 -15.95 -5.87 36.47
C THR A 86 -16.20 -7.20 37.16
N ILE A 87 -16.14 -8.32 36.41
CA ILE A 87 -16.32 -9.65 36.98
C ILE A 87 -15.21 -9.97 37.97
N TRP A 88 -13.96 -9.64 37.66
CA TRP A 88 -12.84 -9.88 38.58
C TRP A 88 -13.05 -9.18 39.92
N TYR A 89 -13.47 -7.92 39.90
CA TYR A 89 -13.78 -7.18 41.12
C TYR A 89 -14.91 -7.85 41.92
N LEU A 90 -15.99 -8.26 41.25
CA LEU A 90 -17.11 -8.95 41.90
C LEU A 90 -16.69 -10.29 42.52
N VAL A 91 -15.80 -11.03 41.85
CA VAL A 91 -15.25 -12.29 42.37
C VAL A 91 -14.43 -12.03 43.62
N VAL A 92 -13.54 -11.04 43.61
CA VAL A 92 -12.73 -10.67 44.80
C VAL A 92 -13.60 -10.19 45.95
N LEU A 93 -14.64 -9.41 45.67
CA LEU A 93 -15.63 -9.00 46.67
C LEU A 93 -16.39 -10.21 47.22
N TRP A 94 -16.79 -11.15 46.38
CA TRP A 94 -17.50 -12.36 46.79
C TRP A 94 -16.65 -13.27 47.68
N ILE A 95 -15.37 -13.45 47.33
CA ILE A 95 -14.37 -14.17 48.14
C ILE A 95 -14.26 -13.55 49.53
N TYR A 96 -14.23 -12.21 49.60
CA TYR A 96 -14.19 -11.49 50.86
C TYR A 96 -15.45 -11.72 51.72
N LEU A 97 -16.64 -11.69 51.10
CA LEU A 97 -17.92 -11.86 51.81
C LEU A 97 -18.14 -13.28 52.36
N ILE A 98 -17.61 -14.32 51.72
CA ILE A 98 -17.78 -15.74 52.12
C ILE A 98 -16.89 -16.14 53.32
N ASN A 99 -15.92 -15.30 53.67
CA ASN A 99 -15.03 -15.46 54.79
C ASN A 99 -14.20 -16.78 54.81
N LEU A 100 -13.38 -17.00 53.77
CA LEU A 100 -12.47 -18.16 53.71
C LEU A 100 -11.41 -18.09 54.83
N LYS A 101 -11.17 -19.19 55.55
CA LYS A 101 -10.44 -19.25 56.84
C LYS A 101 -8.96 -18.79 56.84
N ASP A 102 -8.34 -18.55 55.68
CA ASP A 102 -6.90 -18.19 55.60
C ASP A 102 -6.67 -16.68 55.59
N HIS A 103 -6.24 -16.10 56.71
CA HIS A 103 -5.95 -14.65 56.85
C HIS A 103 -4.93 -14.09 55.84
N ALA A 104 -4.02 -14.93 55.32
CA ALA A 104 -3.07 -14.53 54.27
C ALA A 104 -3.75 -14.22 52.92
N MET A 105 -4.88 -14.87 52.63
CA MET A 105 -5.61 -14.65 51.38
C MET A 105 -6.43 -13.35 51.41
N TRP A 106 -6.84 -12.91 52.59
CA TRP A 106 -7.56 -11.66 52.78
C TRP A 106 -6.70 -10.43 52.53
N THR A 107 -5.44 -10.50 52.94
CA THR A 107 -4.51 -9.38 52.85
C THR A 107 -3.93 -9.18 51.46
N MET A 108 -3.80 -10.25 50.68
CA MET A 108 -3.10 -10.21 49.41
C MET A 108 -4.03 -10.02 48.20
N THR A 109 -5.29 -10.47 48.26
CA THR A 109 -6.19 -10.49 47.08
C THR A 109 -6.61 -9.10 46.58
N LEU A 110 -6.98 -8.18 47.47
CA LEU A 110 -7.41 -6.82 47.09
C LEU A 110 -6.27 -5.95 46.52
N PRO A 111 -5.08 -5.87 47.14
CA PRO A 111 -3.96 -5.14 46.53
C PRO A 111 -3.54 -5.72 45.18
N MET A 112 -3.59 -7.05 45.06
CA MET A 112 -3.29 -7.77 43.83
C MET A 112 -4.29 -7.49 42.69
N LEU A 113 -5.58 -7.34 43.00
CA LEU A 113 -6.59 -6.88 42.05
C LEU A 113 -6.25 -5.49 41.50
N PHE A 114 -5.96 -4.53 42.38
CA PHE A 114 -5.62 -3.16 41.96
C PHE A 114 -4.33 -3.11 41.14
N LEU A 115 -3.33 -3.90 41.52
CA LEU A 115 -2.09 -4.06 40.78
C LEU A 115 -2.36 -4.65 39.38
N GLY A 116 -3.20 -5.68 39.27
CA GLY A 116 -3.61 -6.23 37.98
C GLY A 116 -4.37 -5.23 37.11
N MET A 117 -5.32 -4.49 37.68
CA MET A 117 -6.02 -3.42 36.95
C MET A 117 -5.06 -2.33 36.46
N SER A 118 -4.03 -2.00 37.25
CA SER A 118 -2.96 -1.09 36.81
C SER A 118 -2.24 -1.61 35.57
N PHE A 119 -1.81 -2.88 35.56
CA PHE A 119 -1.21 -3.49 34.36
C PHE A 119 -2.17 -3.55 33.17
N MET A 120 -3.47 -3.79 33.40
CA MET A 120 -4.46 -3.84 32.33
C MET A 120 -4.57 -2.47 31.65
N MET A 121 -4.71 -1.42 32.46
CA MET A 121 -4.74 -0.04 31.96
C MET A 121 -3.43 0.35 31.28
N GLY A 122 -2.29 -0.04 31.84
CA GLY A 122 -0.99 0.16 31.22
C GLY A 122 -0.89 -0.49 29.84
N SER A 123 -1.42 -1.71 29.68
CA SER A 123 -1.42 -2.43 28.39
C SER A 123 -2.27 -1.73 27.33
N LEU A 124 -3.44 -1.22 27.71
CA LEU A 124 -4.32 -0.45 26.82
C LEU A 124 -3.69 0.90 26.45
N GLY A 125 -3.01 1.54 27.40
CA GLY A 125 -2.28 2.79 27.18
C GLY A 125 -1.12 2.65 26.20
N LEU A 126 -0.38 1.53 26.25
CA LEU A 126 0.78 1.27 25.38
C LEU A 126 0.46 1.30 23.89
N LEU A 127 -0.72 0.80 23.50
CA LEU A 127 -1.13 0.66 22.10
C LEU A 127 -2.21 1.68 21.69
N GLN A 128 -2.59 2.61 22.58
CA GLN A 128 -3.70 3.52 22.35
C GLN A 128 -3.49 4.44 21.14
N ARG A 129 -2.24 4.86 20.89
CA ARG A 129 -1.95 5.77 19.77
C ARG A 129 -2.07 5.03 18.43
N GLU A 130 -1.48 3.84 18.37
CA GLU A 130 -1.39 2.97 17.20
C GLU A 130 -2.77 2.42 16.82
N THR A 131 -3.57 1.99 17.81
CA THR A 131 -4.96 1.55 17.61
C THR A 131 -5.87 2.60 17.00
N LEU A 132 -5.56 3.90 17.19
CA LEU A 132 -6.34 5.00 16.66
C LEU A 132 -5.83 5.52 15.30
N SER A 133 -4.61 5.17 14.89
CA SER A 133 -4.04 5.61 13.62
C SER A 133 -4.23 4.61 12.48
N ILE A 134 -4.27 3.32 12.79
CA ILE A 134 -4.30 2.25 11.78
C ILE A 134 -5.71 2.11 11.18
N ILE A 135 -5.79 2.22 9.86
CA ILE A 135 -7.03 1.96 9.11
C ILE A 135 -7.27 0.44 9.03
N VAL A 136 -8.43 -0.01 9.53
CA VAL A 136 -8.76 -1.44 9.63
C VAL A 136 -9.64 -1.87 8.45
N ASN A 137 -9.15 -2.81 7.64
CA ASN A 137 -9.90 -3.38 6.52
C ASN A 137 -10.81 -4.55 6.95
N GLU A 138 -11.68 -5.02 6.04
CA GLU A 138 -12.65 -6.07 6.33
C GLU A 138 -12.05 -7.42 6.81
N PRO A 139 -10.95 -7.96 6.22
CA PRO A 139 -10.27 -9.14 6.75
C PRO A 139 -9.84 -9.01 8.22
N MET A 140 -9.27 -7.85 8.59
CA MET A 140 -8.87 -7.56 9.97
C MET A 140 -10.07 -7.55 10.90
N LYS A 141 -11.18 -6.88 10.52
CA LYS A 141 -12.43 -6.86 11.32
C LYS A 141 -12.97 -8.26 11.56
N LYS A 142 -13.04 -9.08 10.50
CA LYS A 142 -13.52 -10.47 10.58
C LYS A 142 -12.64 -11.30 11.53
N THR A 143 -11.34 -11.12 11.50
CA THR A 143 -10.40 -11.84 12.37
C THR A 143 -10.57 -11.43 13.82
N THR A 144 -10.60 -10.12 14.11
CA THR A 144 -10.86 -9.61 15.47
C THR A 144 -12.19 -10.12 16.01
N HIS A 145 -13.24 -10.12 15.19
CA HIS A 145 -14.56 -10.63 15.61
C HIS A 145 -14.53 -12.13 15.93
N ARG A 146 -13.87 -12.95 15.10
CA ARG A 146 -13.69 -14.39 15.37
C ARG A 146 -12.92 -14.65 16.66
N LEU A 147 -11.85 -13.89 16.90
CA LEU A 147 -11.07 -14.00 18.14
C LEU A 147 -11.91 -13.59 19.35
N ASN A 148 -12.70 -12.52 19.28
CA ASN A 148 -13.60 -12.13 20.35
C ASN A 148 -14.63 -13.24 20.68
N ILE A 149 -15.27 -13.82 19.66
CA ILE A 149 -16.22 -14.94 19.86
C ILE A 149 -15.51 -16.12 20.51
N MET A 150 -14.31 -16.47 20.04
CA MET A 150 -13.54 -17.58 20.59
C MET A 150 -13.14 -17.31 22.05
N THR A 151 -12.73 -16.09 22.40
CA THR A 151 -12.45 -15.70 23.79
C THR A 151 -13.69 -15.86 24.66
N VAL A 152 -14.86 -15.39 24.22
CA VAL A 152 -16.12 -15.55 24.98
C VAL A 152 -16.47 -17.02 25.16
N PHE A 153 -16.36 -17.82 24.09
CA PHE A 153 -16.65 -19.25 24.14
C PHE A 153 -15.71 -19.98 25.11
N LEU A 154 -14.39 -19.71 25.04
CA LEU A 154 -13.41 -20.29 25.95
C LEU A 154 -13.60 -19.82 27.39
N ALA A 155 -14.02 -18.58 27.60
CA ALA A 155 -14.32 -18.04 28.93
C ALA A 155 -15.54 -18.76 29.54
N ILE A 156 -16.62 -18.96 28.78
CA ILE A 156 -17.80 -19.71 29.23
C ILE A 156 -17.45 -21.18 29.47
N TYR A 157 -16.69 -21.80 28.56
CA TYR A 157 -16.18 -23.16 28.74
C TYR A 157 -15.38 -23.28 30.04
N ALA A 158 -14.44 -22.37 30.29
CA ALA A 158 -13.66 -22.34 31.51
C ALA A 158 -14.57 -22.19 32.73
N LEU A 159 -15.51 -21.25 32.72
CA LEU A 159 -16.47 -21.08 33.82
C LEU A 159 -17.22 -22.38 34.13
N LEU A 160 -17.81 -23.02 33.13
CA LEU A 160 -18.64 -24.21 33.33
C LEU A 160 -17.80 -25.42 33.74
N PHE A 161 -16.72 -25.71 33.01
CA PHE A 161 -15.87 -26.86 33.29
C PHE A 161 -15.29 -26.78 34.69
N PHE A 162 -14.64 -25.67 35.04
CA PHE A 162 -13.99 -25.49 36.34
C PHE A 162 -14.95 -25.14 37.48
N GLY A 163 -16.09 -24.51 37.15
CA GLY A 163 -17.18 -24.29 38.08
C GLY A 163 -17.80 -25.59 38.59
N LEU A 164 -18.02 -26.53 37.67
CA LEU A 164 -18.63 -27.84 37.97
C LEU A 164 -17.62 -28.85 38.52
N THR A 165 -16.36 -28.84 38.08
CA THR A 165 -15.35 -29.83 38.49
C THR A 165 -14.59 -29.44 39.76
N ALA A 166 -14.47 -28.15 40.09
CA ALA A 166 -13.72 -27.67 41.25
C ALA A 166 -14.57 -26.76 42.15
N SER A 167 -14.84 -25.52 41.73
CA SER A 167 -15.76 -24.61 42.43
C SER A 167 -16.13 -23.42 41.54
N TRP A 168 -17.26 -22.79 41.81
CA TRP A 168 -17.68 -21.59 41.07
C TRP A 168 -16.67 -20.43 41.16
N VAL A 169 -15.99 -20.26 42.29
CA VAL A 169 -14.89 -19.28 42.43
C VAL A 169 -13.72 -19.64 41.51
N TYR A 170 -13.40 -20.94 41.39
CA TYR A 170 -12.37 -21.46 40.48
C TYR A 170 -12.72 -21.13 39.02
N GLY A 171 -13.94 -21.48 38.60
CA GLY A 171 -14.44 -21.23 37.26
C GLY A 171 -14.47 -19.74 36.89
N LEU A 172 -14.95 -18.89 37.79
CA LEU A 172 -15.00 -17.44 37.56
C LEU A 172 -13.60 -16.82 37.47
N THR A 173 -12.65 -17.28 38.27
CA THR A 173 -11.27 -16.77 38.24
C THR A 173 -10.58 -17.10 36.91
N ILE A 174 -10.73 -18.33 36.42
CA ILE A 174 -10.15 -18.76 35.13
C ILE A 174 -10.87 -18.07 33.97
N MET A 175 -12.20 -17.92 34.03
CA MET A 175 -12.97 -17.17 33.04
C MET A 175 -12.44 -15.74 32.92
N VAL A 176 -12.23 -15.05 34.04
CA VAL A 176 -11.65 -13.70 34.08
C VAL A 176 -10.27 -13.69 33.41
N SER A 177 -9.39 -14.64 33.74
CA SER A 177 -8.07 -14.76 33.10
C SER A 177 -8.18 -14.87 31.58
N VAL A 178 -9.10 -15.68 31.06
CA VAL A 178 -9.33 -15.83 29.61
C VAL A 178 -9.83 -14.52 28.98
N LEU A 179 -10.73 -13.78 29.65
CA LEU A 179 -11.27 -12.52 29.13
C LEU A 179 -10.21 -11.42 29.02
N ILE A 180 -9.22 -11.41 29.92
CA ILE A 180 -8.25 -10.31 30.02
C ILE A 180 -6.86 -10.64 29.47
N ILE A 181 -6.48 -11.92 29.30
CA ILE A 181 -5.11 -12.31 28.91
C ILE A 181 -4.67 -11.75 27.55
N ALA A 182 -5.58 -11.65 26.59
CA ALA A 182 -5.24 -11.26 25.23
C ALA A 182 -6.18 -10.18 24.68
N ASP A 183 -5.68 -9.39 23.73
CA ASP A 183 -6.48 -8.46 22.95
C ASP A 183 -6.68 -9.02 21.54
N ALA A 184 -7.94 -9.19 21.13
CA ALA A 184 -8.30 -9.66 19.79
C ALA A 184 -7.82 -8.71 18.66
N ASN A 185 -7.39 -7.49 19.00
CA ASN A 185 -6.85 -6.54 18.04
C ASN A 185 -5.37 -6.72 17.72
N TRP A 186 -4.57 -7.40 18.54
CA TRP A 186 -3.13 -7.49 18.26
C TRP A 186 -2.80 -7.95 16.83
N PRO A 187 -3.50 -8.95 16.24
CA PRO A 187 -3.26 -9.36 14.86
C PRO A 187 -3.63 -8.28 13.85
N ALA A 188 -4.74 -7.57 14.08
CA ALA A 188 -5.17 -6.46 13.23
C ALA A 188 -4.15 -5.31 13.30
N LEU A 189 -3.68 -4.91 14.48
CA LEU A 189 -2.66 -3.88 14.63
C LEU A 189 -1.36 -4.26 13.90
N TRP A 190 -0.92 -5.51 14.07
CA TRP A 190 0.26 -6.01 13.40
C TRP A 190 0.16 -5.96 11.87
N ALA A 191 -0.95 -6.47 11.33
CA ALA A 191 -1.20 -6.48 9.89
C ALA A 191 -1.37 -5.06 9.33
N GLY A 192 -2.15 -4.21 10.00
CA GLY A 192 -2.43 -2.86 9.57
C GLY A 192 -1.19 -1.98 9.55
N TRP A 193 -0.29 -2.15 10.54
CA TRP A 193 1.01 -1.49 10.52
C TRP A 193 1.85 -1.89 9.29
N HIS A 194 1.92 -3.18 8.95
CA HIS A 194 2.65 -3.63 7.75
C HIS A 194 1.99 -3.14 6.45
N ARG A 195 0.66 -2.97 6.41
CA ARG A 195 -0.03 -2.36 5.27
C ARG A 195 0.39 -0.90 5.12
N GLU A 196 0.29 -0.12 6.18
CA GLU A 196 0.67 1.31 6.20
C GLU A 196 2.10 1.51 5.71
N THR A 197 3.07 0.75 6.25
CA THR A 197 4.46 0.84 5.76
C THR A 197 4.62 0.47 4.29
N SER A 198 3.89 -0.55 3.80
CA SER A 198 4.00 -0.96 2.40
C SER A 198 3.41 0.10 1.44
N LEU A 199 2.46 0.89 1.92
CA LEU A 199 1.86 2.00 1.19
C LEU A 199 2.75 3.24 1.23
N ASP A 200 3.34 3.55 2.40
CA ASP A 200 4.26 4.67 2.60
C ASP A 200 5.56 4.52 1.78
N ASP A 201 5.96 3.29 1.45
CA ASP A 201 7.12 2.99 0.62
C ASP A 201 6.92 3.29 -0.89
N LEU A 202 5.68 3.47 -1.36
CA LEU A 202 5.37 3.64 -2.80
C LEU A 202 5.86 4.99 -3.38
N PRO A 203 5.61 6.16 -2.74
CA PRO A 203 6.12 7.44 -3.25
C PRO A 203 7.65 7.47 -3.38
N ALA A 204 8.37 6.85 -2.44
CA ALA A 204 9.83 6.74 -2.50
C ALA A 204 10.33 5.88 -3.68
N GLN A 205 9.44 5.07 -4.28
CA GLN A 205 9.71 4.26 -5.48
C GLN A 205 9.26 4.93 -6.78
N GLY A 206 8.83 6.20 -6.73
CA GLY A 206 8.34 6.97 -7.88
C GLY A 206 6.88 6.67 -8.24
N ILE A 207 6.08 6.14 -7.30
CA ILE A 207 4.69 5.76 -7.53
C ILE A 207 3.79 6.53 -6.57
N ASN A 208 3.00 7.44 -7.11
CA ASN A 208 2.01 8.19 -6.34
C ASN A 208 0.61 7.68 -6.68
N PHE A 209 -0.28 7.68 -5.70
CA PHE A 209 -1.66 7.27 -5.88
C PHE A 209 -2.57 8.12 -5.00
N LYS A 210 -3.78 8.39 -5.47
CA LYS A 210 -4.74 9.23 -4.72
C LYS A 210 -5.43 8.50 -3.58
N ASP A 211 -5.76 7.23 -3.79
CA ASP A 211 -6.58 6.46 -2.86
C ASP A 211 -6.14 4.99 -2.79
N VAL A 212 -6.04 4.46 -1.57
CA VAL A 212 -5.70 3.06 -1.29
C VAL A 212 -6.70 2.08 -1.94
N ARG A 213 -7.96 2.50 -2.13
CA ARG A 213 -9.01 1.71 -2.81
C ARG A 213 -8.60 1.31 -4.23
N VAL A 214 -7.78 2.11 -4.89
CA VAL A 214 -7.27 1.81 -6.25
C VAL A 214 -6.36 0.58 -6.22
N ILE A 215 -5.52 0.46 -5.20
CA ILE A 215 -4.63 -0.69 -5.00
C ILE A 215 -5.45 -1.95 -4.73
N GLU A 216 -6.54 -1.84 -3.97
CA GLU A 216 -7.43 -2.98 -3.68
C GLU A 216 -8.19 -3.46 -4.92
N LYS A 217 -8.56 -2.56 -5.83
CA LYS A 217 -9.18 -2.89 -7.12
C LYS A 217 -8.21 -3.54 -8.12
N LEU A 218 -6.91 -3.32 -7.96
CA LEU A 218 -5.86 -3.75 -8.90
C LEU A 218 -5.87 -5.25 -9.21
N HIS A 219 -6.21 -6.09 -8.22
CA HIS A 219 -6.30 -7.54 -8.40
C HIS A 219 -7.44 -7.97 -9.34
N ASN A 220 -8.48 -7.15 -9.46
CA ASN A 220 -9.62 -7.48 -10.33
C ASN A 220 -9.36 -7.07 -11.77
N VAL A 221 -8.37 -6.21 -12.04
CA VAL A 221 -8.05 -5.73 -13.38
C VAL A 221 -7.69 -6.91 -14.28
N SER A 222 -8.37 -7.01 -15.42
CA SER A 222 -8.14 -8.02 -16.45
C SER A 222 -7.63 -7.41 -17.76
N THR A 223 -7.90 -6.13 -17.99
CA THR A 223 -7.60 -5.47 -19.26
C THR A 223 -6.86 -4.17 -19.04
N ILE A 224 -5.77 -3.98 -19.77
CA ILE A 224 -5.00 -2.74 -19.84
C ILE A 224 -5.28 -2.11 -21.19
N VAL A 225 -5.88 -0.92 -21.18
CA VAL A 225 -6.02 -0.06 -22.35
C VAL A 225 -4.90 0.97 -22.29
N THR A 226 -4.13 1.10 -23.36
CA THR A 226 -3.00 2.02 -23.40
C THR A 226 -2.84 2.64 -24.78
N GLU A 227 -1.99 3.64 -24.86
CA GLU A 227 -1.57 4.28 -26.10
C GLU A 227 -0.14 3.85 -26.44
N LYS A 228 0.27 4.04 -27.71
CA LYS A 228 1.64 3.75 -28.13
C LYS A 228 2.60 4.86 -27.70
N ARG A 229 2.37 6.08 -28.20
CA ARG A 229 3.32 7.18 -28.12
C ARG A 229 3.46 7.70 -26.70
N GLY A 230 4.70 7.73 -26.21
CA GLY A 230 5.10 8.19 -24.88
C GLY A 230 4.66 7.31 -23.69
N VAL A 231 4.05 6.15 -23.96
CA VAL A 231 3.82 5.09 -22.96
C VAL A 231 4.62 3.84 -23.29
N LEU A 232 4.55 3.38 -24.55
CA LEU A 232 5.26 2.19 -25.05
C LEU A 232 6.52 2.54 -25.86
N THR A 233 6.75 3.81 -26.12
CA THR A 233 7.93 4.34 -26.82
C THR A 233 8.85 5.08 -25.84
N HIS A 234 10.12 5.25 -26.22
CA HIS A 234 11.01 6.24 -25.60
C HIS A 234 10.85 7.59 -26.30
N ASP A 235 11.37 8.65 -25.68
CA ASP A 235 11.40 10.00 -26.25
C ASP A 235 12.43 10.15 -27.40
N SER A 236 13.15 9.08 -27.75
CA SER A 236 14.10 9.06 -28.87
C SER A 236 13.44 8.51 -30.14
N VAL A 237 13.91 8.98 -31.29
CA VAL A 237 13.61 8.37 -32.60
C VAL A 237 14.70 7.37 -33.00
N THR A 238 14.34 6.42 -33.86
CA THR A 238 15.25 5.46 -34.47
C THR A 238 15.22 5.67 -35.97
N VAL A 239 16.38 5.78 -36.60
CA VAL A 239 16.51 5.77 -38.07
C VAL A 239 16.31 4.33 -38.55
N HIS A 240 15.39 4.13 -39.48
CA HIS A 240 15.05 2.83 -40.06
C HIS A 240 15.85 2.54 -41.32
N SER A 241 15.92 3.51 -42.23
CA SER A 241 16.70 3.40 -43.45
C SER A 241 17.18 4.75 -43.95
N ILE A 242 18.29 4.72 -44.67
CA ILE A 242 18.80 5.83 -45.47
C ILE A 242 19.04 5.26 -46.85
N LEU A 243 18.51 5.93 -47.86
CA LEU A 243 18.62 5.50 -49.25
C LEU A 243 19.02 6.69 -50.10
N SER A 244 20.00 6.48 -50.97
CA SER A 244 20.30 7.39 -52.05
C SER A 244 19.23 7.29 -53.14
N LEU A 245 18.81 8.45 -53.63
CA LEU A 245 17.87 8.59 -54.74
C LEU A 245 18.57 9.12 -56.00
N ASP A 246 19.89 9.30 -55.92
CA ASP A 246 20.71 9.88 -56.97
C ASP A 246 21.98 9.03 -57.16
N GLU A 247 22.25 8.62 -58.41
CA GLU A 247 23.38 7.75 -58.75
C GLU A 247 24.75 8.38 -58.42
N ARG A 248 24.82 9.70 -58.22
CA ARG A 248 26.05 10.42 -57.81
C ARG A 248 26.48 10.09 -56.39
N TYR A 249 25.55 9.62 -55.53
CA TYR A 249 25.80 9.38 -54.12
C TYR A 249 25.45 7.94 -53.76
N SER A 250 26.28 7.31 -52.92
CA SER A 250 25.90 6.07 -52.23
C SER A 250 25.04 6.35 -51.00
N ASP A 251 24.38 5.33 -50.46
CA ASP A 251 23.65 5.43 -49.19
C ASP A 251 24.56 5.92 -48.04
N PHE A 252 25.84 5.54 -48.06
CA PHE A 252 26.83 5.99 -47.09
C PHE A 252 27.21 7.46 -47.25
N ASP A 253 27.25 7.97 -48.50
CA ASP A 253 27.49 9.39 -48.75
C ASP A 253 26.31 10.23 -48.24
N ILE A 254 25.08 9.79 -48.52
CA ILE A 254 23.87 10.43 -48.00
C ILE A 254 23.84 10.41 -46.48
N LEU A 255 24.22 9.29 -45.84
CA LEU A 255 24.34 9.21 -44.39
C LEU A 255 25.40 10.19 -43.85
N GLY A 256 26.58 10.28 -44.46
CA GLY A 256 27.62 11.24 -44.07
C GLY A 256 27.16 12.69 -44.17
N LEU A 257 26.53 13.05 -45.29
CA LEU A 257 25.96 14.38 -45.54
C LEU A 257 24.85 14.73 -44.54
N ALA A 258 23.86 13.84 -44.41
CA ALA A 258 22.74 14.03 -43.50
C ALA A 258 23.21 14.19 -42.05
N THR A 259 24.18 13.38 -41.62
CA THR A 259 24.74 13.46 -40.27
C THR A 259 25.48 14.78 -40.05
N GLY A 260 26.29 15.21 -41.02
CA GLY A 260 26.99 16.50 -40.96
C GLY A 260 26.03 17.69 -40.84
N ILE A 261 24.99 17.71 -41.68
CA ILE A 261 23.97 18.78 -41.67
C ILE A 261 23.17 18.76 -40.37
N LEU A 262 22.68 17.59 -39.93
CA LEU A 262 21.87 17.50 -38.71
C LEU A 262 22.67 17.74 -37.42
N ALA A 263 24.00 17.51 -37.44
CA ALA A 263 24.88 17.86 -36.33
C ALA A 263 24.93 19.37 -36.03
N LEU A 264 24.50 20.21 -36.96
CA LEU A 264 24.32 21.65 -36.75
C LEU A 264 23.15 21.98 -35.78
N GLU A 265 22.21 21.05 -35.61
CA GLU A 265 21.10 21.14 -34.64
C GLU A 265 21.11 19.92 -33.69
N PRO A 266 22.09 19.81 -32.78
CA PRO A 266 22.31 18.59 -31.99
C PRO A 266 21.22 18.30 -30.94
N LYS A 267 20.32 19.26 -30.70
CA LYS A 267 19.20 19.12 -29.75
C LYS A 267 17.98 18.41 -30.35
N SER A 268 17.89 18.29 -31.68
CA SER A 268 16.78 17.60 -32.33
C SER A 268 16.91 16.08 -32.15
N GLY A 269 15.77 15.41 -31.92
CA GLY A 269 15.73 13.95 -31.75
C GLY A 269 16.23 13.20 -32.98
N LEU A 270 15.92 13.68 -34.19
CA LEU A 270 16.40 13.10 -35.44
C LEU A 270 17.92 13.24 -35.58
N SER A 271 18.49 14.38 -35.18
CA SER A 271 19.94 14.61 -35.21
C SER A 271 20.69 13.62 -34.32
N GLN A 272 20.22 13.41 -33.09
CA GLN A 272 20.84 12.44 -32.19
C GLN A 272 20.73 11.02 -32.73
N ALA A 273 19.57 10.67 -33.32
CA ALA A 273 19.35 9.35 -33.89
C ALA A 273 20.23 9.07 -35.12
N ILE A 274 20.41 10.06 -36.00
CA ILE A 274 21.22 9.86 -37.20
C ILE A 274 22.72 9.84 -36.89
N ILE A 275 23.19 10.66 -35.94
CA ILE A 275 24.58 10.62 -35.48
C ILE A 275 24.90 9.25 -34.94
N LYS A 276 24.03 8.71 -34.08
CA LYS A 276 24.18 7.36 -33.57
C LYS A 276 24.12 6.30 -34.67
N TYR A 277 23.19 6.44 -35.63
CA TYR A 277 23.09 5.53 -36.76
C TYR A 277 24.37 5.55 -37.61
N ALA A 278 24.99 6.72 -37.82
CA ALA A 278 26.26 6.87 -38.51
C ALA A 278 27.40 6.16 -37.76
N GLU A 279 27.48 6.36 -36.44
CA GLU A 279 28.45 5.70 -35.57
C GLU A 279 28.32 4.18 -35.63
N ASP A 280 27.09 3.65 -35.53
CA ASP A 280 26.79 2.21 -35.60
C ASP A 280 27.19 1.60 -36.96
N HIS A 281 27.21 2.41 -38.04
CA HIS A 281 27.64 2.00 -39.38
C HIS A 281 29.09 2.41 -39.72
N THR A 282 29.85 2.92 -38.74
CA THR A 282 31.25 3.37 -38.93
C THR A 282 31.41 4.45 -40.01
N ILE A 283 30.43 5.34 -40.15
CA ILE A 283 30.45 6.47 -41.08
C ILE A 283 30.75 7.76 -40.33
N PHE A 284 31.71 8.53 -40.85
CA PHE A 284 32.07 9.82 -40.29
C PHE A 284 31.15 10.92 -40.86
N PRO A 285 30.69 11.86 -40.03
CA PRO A 285 29.89 12.99 -40.50
C PRO A 285 30.69 13.89 -41.43
N SER A 286 30.08 14.37 -42.50
CA SER A 286 30.68 15.40 -43.34
C SER A 286 30.82 16.71 -42.54
N THR A 287 31.91 17.44 -42.77
CA THR A 287 32.08 18.76 -42.15
C THR A 287 31.10 19.74 -42.77
N ALA A 288 30.08 20.13 -42.00
CA ALA A 288 29.10 21.13 -42.40
C ALA A 288 29.33 22.49 -41.71
N SER A 289 29.02 23.58 -42.40
CA SER A 289 29.07 24.95 -41.90
C SER A 289 27.81 25.74 -42.30
N GLU A 290 27.74 27.01 -41.88
CA GLU A 290 26.63 27.94 -42.20
C GLU A 290 25.23 27.39 -41.85
N PRO A 291 24.96 27.08 -40.57
CA PRO A 291 23.71 26.45 -40.19
C PRO A 291 22.51 27.39 -40.37
N GLU A 292 21.49 26.88 -41.06
CA GLU A 292 20.17 27.51 -41.15
C GLU A 292 19.12 26.52 -40.63
N ILE A 293 18.61 26.79 -39.43
CA ILE A 293 17.64 25.92 -38.76
C ILE A 293 16.22 26.39 -39.12
N LEU A 294 15.48 25.54 -39.82
CA LEU A 294 14.08 25.76 -40.16
C LEU A 294 13.23 25.02 -39.12
N PHE A 295 12.76 25.75 -38.11
CA PHE A 295 12.01 25.15 -36.99
C PHE A 295 10.83 24.29 -37.48
N GLY A 296 10.88 23.00 -37.13
CA GLY A 296 9.85 22.01 -37.51
C GLY A 296 9.88 21.57 -38.98
N ALA A 297 10.80 22.09 -39.79
CA ALA A 297 10.86 21.88 -41.24
C ALA A 297 12.19 21.29 -41.71
N GLY A 298 13.32 21.54 -41.05
CA GLY A 298 14.60 20.95 -41.41
C GLY A 298 15.84 21.78 -41.03
N VAL A 299 17.00 21.35 -41.52
CA VAL A 299 18.28 22.05 -41.32
C VAL A 299 18.99 22.17 -42.67
N ARG A 300 19.54 23.35 -42.98
CA ARG A 300 20.43 23.56 -44.11
C ARG A 300 21.85 23.84 -43.66
N GLY A 301 22.80 23.56 -44.53
CA GLY A 301 24.21 23.85 -44.31
C GLY A 301 25.04 23.70 -45.57
N VAL A 302 26.32 23.99 -45.44
CA VAL A 302 27.30 23.92 -46.54
C VAL A 302 28.29 22.79 -46.26
N VAL A 303 28.47 21.89 -47.23
CA VAL A 303 29.46 20.81 -47.21
C VAL A 303 30.28 20.90 -48.49
N PHE A 304 31.61 20.87 -48.41
CA PHE A 304 32.51 21.03 -49.57
C PHE A 304 32.17 22.22 -50.49
N ASN A 305 31.74 23.35 -49.91
CA ASN A 305 31.34 24.56 -50.62
C ASN A 305 30.04 24.44 -51.45
N GLU A 306 29.27 23.38 -51.24
CA GLU A 306 27.94 23.17 -51.81
C GLU A 306 26.85 23.21 -50.71
N ARG A 307 25.66 23.71 -51.06
CA ARG A 307 24.53 23.80 -50.13
C ARG A 307 23.71 22.51 -50.16
N PHE A 308 23.51 21.93 -48.99
CA PHE A 308 22.62 20.80 -48.77
C PHE A 308 21.61 21.12 -47.68
N ALA A 309 20.49 20.40 -47.69
CA ALA A 309 19.52 20.47 -46.62
C ALA A 309 18.92 19.09 -46.30
N VAL A 310 18.57 18.90 -45.04
CA VAL A 310 17.72 17.81 -44.58
C VAL A 310 16.36 18.41 -44.22
N LEU A 311 15.35 18.12 -45.03
CA LEU A 311 14.01 18.72 -44.94
C LEU A 311 12.95 17.66 -44.65
N SER A 312 11.90 18.03 -43.91
CA SER A 312 10.72 17.18 -43.76
C SER A 312 10.01 17.00 -45.10
N ALA A 313 9.35 15.86 -45.33
CA ALA A 313 8.64 15.62 -46.58
C ALA A 313 7.64 16.74 -46.96
N SER A 314 6.98 17.37 -45.99
CA SER A 314 6.09 18.51 -46.24
C SER A 314 6.85 19.75 -46.72
N GLN A 315 8.02 20.03 -46.13
CA GLN A 315 8.84 21.17 -46.52
C GLN A 315 9.46 20.96 -47.90
N THR A 316 9.92 19.74 -48.20
CA THR A 316 10.47 19.38 -49.51
C THR A 316 9.45 19.62 -50.63
N LEU A 317 8.21 19.20 -50.45
CA LEU A 317 7.13 19.46 -51.40
C LEU A 317 6.78 20.95 -51.51
N ALA A 318 6.74 21.67 -50.38
CA ALA A 318 6.45 23.10 -50.36
C ALA A 318 7.50 23.95 -51.09
N GLU A 319 8.76 23.52 -51.09
CA GLU A 319 9.86 24.17 -51.82
C GLU A 319 9.91 23.76 -53.30
N GLY A 320 8.99 22.90 -53.76
CA GLY A 320 8.85 22.53 -55.16
C GLY A 320 9.84 21.47 -55.64
N TYR A 321 10.51 20.77 -54.73
CA TYR A 321 11.37 19.63 -55.09
C TYR A 321 10.51 18.46 -55.59
N ALA A 322 10.97 17.80 -56.65
CA ALA A 322 10.32 16.59 -57.16
C ALA A 322 10.51 15.43 -56.18
N VAL A 323 9.39 14.84 -55.74
CA VAL A 323 9.35 13.69 -54.84
C VAL A 323 8.45 12.62 -55.46
N ASP A 324 8.87 11.36 -55.40
CA ASP A 324 8.01 10.23 -55.74
C ASP A 324 6.91 10.08 -54.68
N GLU A 325 5.70 10.47 -55.05
CA GLU A 325 4.53 10.42 -54.18
C GLU A 325 4.13 8.99 -53.80
N GLU A 326 4.33 8.00 -54.68
CA GLU A 326 4.01 6.59 -54.41
C GLU A 326 5.01 6.00 -53.40
N ALA A 327 6.30 6.31 -53.56
CA ALA A 327 7.32 5.92 -52.59
C ALA A 327 7.07 6.60 -51.22
N LEU A 328 6.76 7.89 -51.20
CA LEU A 328 6.42 8.63 -49.98
C LEU A 328 5.20 8.02 -49.28
N ALA A 329 4.15 7.70 -50.03
CA ALA A 329 2.95 7.03 -49.51
C ALA A 329 3.31 5.66 -48.92
N THR A 330 4.18 4.91 -49.59
CA THR A 330 4.67 3.60 -49.13
C THR A 330 5.42 3.73 -47.82
N TYR A 331 6.39 4.63 -47.70
CA TYR A 331 7.13 4.84 -46.45
C TYR A 331 6.21 5.24 -45.29
N LYS A 332 5.26 6.15 -45.53
CA LYS A 332 4.28 6.54 -44.52
C LYS A 332 3.38 5.38 -44.12
N SER A 333 2.96 4.54 -45.07
CA SER A 333 2.13 3.35 -44.78
C SER A 333 2.86 2.34 -43.89
N LEU A 334 4.18 2.23 -44.03
CA LEU A 334 5.05 1.42 -43.15
C LEU A 334 5.24 2.03 -41.76
N GLY A 335 4.72 3.23 -41.53
CA GLY A 335 4.78 3.92 -40.24
C GLY A 335 5.99 4.80 -40.04
N ASN A 336 6.70 5.11 -41.13
CA ASN A 336 7.87 5.94 -41.07
C ASN A 336 7.49 7.41 -41.19
N SER A 337 8.14 8.24 -40.37
CA SER A 337 8.39 9.64 -40.71
C SER A 337 9.47 9.70 -41.79
N VAL A 338 9.35 10.65 -42.70
CA VAL A 338 10.23 10.77 -43.88
C VAL A 338 10.82 12.18 -43.93
N SER A 339 12.14 12.24 -44.00
CA SER A 339 12.89 13.45 -44.34
C SER A 339 13.71 13.19 -45.60
N TYR A 340 13.89 14.22 -46.41
CA TYR A 340 14.69 14.16 -47.63
C TYR A 340 15.99 14.93 -47.45
N VAL A 341 17.05 14.40 -48.05
CA VAL A 341 18.30 15.12 -48.27
C VAL A 341 18.22 15.73 -49.66
N VAL A 342 18.36 17.05 -49.74
CA VAL A 342 18.30 17.81 -50.99
C VAL A 342 19.60 18.56 -51.22
N ASP A 343 19.98 18.67 -52.48
CA ASP A 343 20.97 19.64 -52.93
C ASP A 343 20.26 20.88 -53.52
N LYS A 344 21.01 21.75 -54.20
CA LYS A 344 20.46 22.96 -54.85
C LYS A 344 19.45 22.65 -55.96
N LEU A 345 19.49 21.46 -56.55
CA LEU A 345 18.74 21.10 -57.75
C LEU A 345 17.61 20.12 -57.46
N GLN A 346 17.85 19.11 -56.63
CA GLN A 346 16.93 17.98 -56.47
C GLN A 346 17.06 17.25 -55.13
N VAL A 347 16.14 16.31 -54.91
CA VAL A 347 16.23 15.32 -53.84
C VAL A 347 17.30 14.30 -54.20
N ILE A 348 18.28 14.12 -53.32
CA ILE A 348 19.40 13.19 -53.52
C ILE A 348 19.34 11.98 -52.58
N GLY A 349 18.54 12.05 -51.52
CA GLY A 349 18.38 10.92 -50.60
C GLY A 349 17.15 11.04 -49.72
N VAL A 350 16.79 9.93 -49.09
CA VAL A 350 15.66 9.81 -48.17
C VAL A 350 16.08 9.15 -46.87
N ILE A 351 15.58 9.69 -45.76
CA ILE A 351 15.80 9.20 -44.40
C ILE A 351 14.42 8.82 -43.85
N THR A 352 14.25 7.54 -43.52
CA THR A 352 13.05 7.05 -42.85
C THR A 352 13.36 6.81 -41.37
N PHE A 353 12.47 7.25 -40.49
CA PHE A 353 12.66 7.15 -39.04
C PHE A 353 11.33 7.07 -38.31
N GLY A 354 11.35 6.68 -37.04
CA GLY A 354 10.13 6.55 -36.25
C GLY A 354 10.39 6.49 -34.76
N ASP A 355 9.31 6.46 -33.98
CA ASP A 355 9.39 6.36 -32.52
C ASP A 355 10.10 5.06 -32.09
N THR A 356 11.04 5.18 -31.16
CA THR A 356 11.75 4.01 -30.63
C THR A 356 10.85 3.27 -29.65
N LEU A 357 10.51 2.01 -29.95
CA LEU A 357 9.80 1.16 -28.99
C LEU A 357 10.64 0.90 -27.74
N SER A 358 9.97 0.79 -26.59
CA SER A 358 10.66 0.54 -25.32
C SER A 358 11.29 -0.85 -25.25
N LYS A 359 12.57 -0.91 -24.89
CA LYS A 359 13.27 -2.18 -24.61
C LYS A 359 12.60 -2.97 -23.48
N SER A 360 11.84 -2.30 -22.62
CA SER A 360 11.12 -2.92 -21.52
C SER A 360 9.82 -3.65 -21.94
N LEU A 361 9.40 -3.55 -23.20
CA LEU A 361 8.16 -4.17 -23.69
C LEU A 361 8.14 -5.69 -23.51
N ILE A 362 9.25 -6.38 -23.77
CA ILE A 362 9.35 -7.84 -23.56
C ILE A 362 9.10 -8.18 -22.09
N SER A 363 9.76 -7.44 -21.19
CA SER A 363 9.60 -7.61 -19.76
C SER A 363 8.16 -7.31 -19.30
N LEU A 364 7.52 -6.28 -19.86
CA LEU A 364 6.14 -5.92 -19.58
C LEU A 364 5.18 -7.00 -20.08
N ASN A 365 5.41 -7.51 -21.29
CA ASN A 365 4.63 -8.59 -21.88
C ASN A 365 4.65 -9.84 -20.98
N ASP A 366 5.83 -10.27 -20.53
CA ASP A 366 5.95 -11.41 -19.61
C ASP A 366 5.18 -11.19 -18.30
N PHE A 367 5.21 -9.95 -17.80
CA PHE A 367 4.48 -9.58 -16.59
C PHE A 367 2.97 -9.63 -16.80
N PHE A 368 2.46 -9.13 -17.94
CA PHE A 368 1.06 -9.17 -18.29
C PHE A 368 0.57 -10.61 -18.51
N ILE A 369 1.33 -11.45 -19.23
CA ILE A 369 0.99 -12.86 -19.45
C ILE A 369 0.91 -13.64 -18.14
N LYS A 370 1.92 -13.50 -17.27
CA LYS A 370 1.93 -14.16 -15.95
C LYS A 370 0.74 -13.79 -15.07
N ARG A 371 0.12 -12.63 -15.33
CA ARG A 371 -1.05 -12.13 -14.62
C ARG A 371 -2.36 -12.30 -15.40
N HIS A 372 -2.32 -12.94 -16.57
CA HIS A 372 -3.47 -13.09 -17.46
C HIS A 372 -4.14 -11.74 -17.83
N LEU A 373 -3.32 -10.70 -18.00
CA LEU A 373 -3.76 -9.37 -18.41
C LEU A 373 -3.78 -9.26 -19.93
N SER A 374 -4.91 -8.82 -20.47
CA SER A 374 -5.07 -8.50 -21.89
C SER A 374 -4.72 -7.04 -22.14
N VAL A 375 -3.86 -6.77 -23.11
CA VAL A 375 -3.51 -5.40 -23.51
C VAL A 375 -4.30 -5.02 -24.76
N LYS A 376 -4.81 -3.79 -24.79
CA LYS A 376 -5.45 -3.16 -25.94
C LYS A 376 -4.79 -1.82 -26.24
N ILE A 377 -4.58 -1.50 -27.51
CA ILE A 377 -3.93 -0.25 -27.93
C ILE A 377 -4.81 0.52 -28.91
N ALA A 378 -5.10 1.78 -28.58
CA ALA A 378 -5.72 2.74 -29.50
C ALA A 378 -4.66 3.74 -29.95
N SER A 379 -4.38 3.80 -31.25
CA SER A 379 -3.33 4.66 -31.82
C SER A 379 -3.82 5.41 -33.05
N GLY A 380 -3.39 6.67 -33.17
CA GLY A 380 -3.51 7.43 -34.42
C GLY A 380 -2.37 7.10 -35.41
N ASP A 381 -1.36 6.35 -34.98
CA ASP A 381 -0.28 5.89 -35.86
C ASP A 381 -0.78 4.84 -36.85
N THR A 382 -0.06 4.68 -37.97
CA THR A 382 -0.44 3.74 -39.02
C THR A 382 -0.34 2.27 -38.61
N VAL A 383 -1.01 1.40 -39.36
CA VAL A 383 -0.85 -0.06 -39.20
C VAL A 383 0.62 -0.49 -39.27
N GLY A 384 1.43 0.10 -40.16
CA GLY A 384 2.86 -0.20 -40.24
C GLY A 384 3.61 0.17 -38.97
N ALA A 385 3.35 1.36 -38.42
CA ALA A 385 3.98 1.88 -37.21
C ALA A 385 3.67 1.08 -35.94
N THR A 386 2.60 0.28 -35.98
CA THR A 386 2.08 -0.51 -34.86
C THR A 386 2.33 -2.00 -35.03
N ALA A 387 2.65 -2.48 -36.24
CA ALA A 387 2.93 -3.88 -36.52
C ALA A 387 4.03 -4.52 -35.64
N PRO A 388 5.13 -3.82 -35.26
CA PRO A 388 6.14 -4.40 -34.39
C PRO A 388 5.63 -4.71 -32.97
N LEU A 389 4.63 -3.97 -32.47
CA LEU A 389 4.03 -4.23 -31.15
C LEU A 389 3.34 -5.59 -31.11
N LYS A 390 2.63 -5.97 -32.18
CA LYS A 390 2.01 -7.31 -32.31
C LYS A 390 3.05 -8.44 -32.25
N LYS A 391 4.26 -8.20 -32.76
CA LYS A 391 5.37 -9.19 -32.72
C LYS A 391 6.02 -9.27 -31.34
N MET A 392 6.14 -8.14 -30.63
CA MET A 392 6.83 -8.06 -29.34
C MET A 392 5.93 -8.38 -28.13
N MET A 393 4.61 -8.22 -28.27
CA MET A 393 3.66 -8.36 -27.16
C MET A 393 2.56 -9.37 -27.50
N SER A 394 2.73 -10.62 -27.10
CA SER A 394 1.67 -11.64 -27.22
C SER A 394 0.49 -11.41 -26.27
N SER A 395 0.64 -10.56 -25.24
CA SER A 395 -0.47 -10.06 -24.41
C SER A 395 -1.36 -9.03 -25.12
N LEU A 396 -0.94 -8.51 -26.28
CA LEU A 396 -1.71 -7.57 -27.09
C LEU A 396 -2.86 -8.29 -27.78
N THR A 397 -4.05 -8.12 -27.23
CA THR A 397 -5.28 -8.76 -27.72
C THR A 397 -5.97 -7.98 -28.82
N ASP A 398 -5.89 -6.65 -28.79
CA ASP A 398 -6.49 -5.78 -29.80
C ASP A 398 -5.63 -4.53 -30.02
N ILE A 399 -5.54 -4.09 -31.26
CA ILE A 399 -4.87 -2.84 -31.62
C ILE A 399 -5.60 -2.20 -32.79
N LYS A 400 -6.00 -0.95 -32.57
CA LYS A 400 -6.66 -0.09 -33.54
C LYS A 400 -5.69 1.01 -33.93
N SER A 401 -5.40 1.07 -35.22
CA SER A 401 -4.44 1.97 -35.85
C SER A 401 -5.16 2.88 -36.84
N ASP A 402 -4.49 3.91 -37.35
CA ASP A 402 -5.04 4.87 -38.31
C ASP A 402 -6.32 5.58 -37.81
N LEU A 403 -6.45 5.76 -36.49
CA LEU A 403 -7.61 6.42 -35.89
C LEU A 403 -7.48 7.94 -35.97
N THR A 404 -8.55 8.61 -36.39
CA THR A 404 -8.72 10.05 -36.16
C THR A 404 -8.83 10.33 -34.66
N PRO A 405 -8.57 11.55 -34.17
CA PRO A 405 -8.72 11.90 -32.76
C PRO A 405 -10.12 11.53 -32.20
N GLU A 406 -11.17 11.77 -32.98
CA GLU A 406 -12.56 11.44 -32.65
C GLU A 406 -12.78 9.93 -32.55
N ASN A 407 -12.33 9.16 -33.56
CA ASN A 407 -12.47 7.70 -33.56
C ASN A 407 -11.64 7.04 -32.46
N LYS A 408 -10.47 7.62 -32.14
CA LYS A 408 -9.63 7.17 -31.03
C LYS A 408 -10.35 7.35 -29.70
N GLN A 409 -10.96 8.52 -29.46
CA GLN A 409 -11.72 8.76 -28.25
C GLN A 409 -12.91 7.80 -28.13
N ALA A 410 -13.70 7.65 -29.20
CA ALA A 410 -14.83 6.72 -29.21
C ALA A 410 -14.41 5.27 -28.91
N GLN A 411 -13.27 4.83 -29.46
CA GLN A 411 -12.74 3.49 -29.19
C GLN A 411 -12.27 3.32 -27.75
N LEU A 412 -11.64 4.36 -27.17
CA LEU A 412 -11.24 4.36 -25.76
C LEU A 412 -12.49 4.27 -24.88
N ASP A 413 -13.50 5.09 -25.11
CA ASP A 413 -14.75 5.09 -24.34
C ASP A 413 -15.42 3.71 -24.37
N GLU A 414 -15.48 3.06 -25.54
CA GLU A 414 -16.00 1.69 -25.69
C GLU A 414 -15.22 0.68 -24.84
N TRP A 415 -13.89 0.73 -24.88
CA TRP A 415 -13.07 -0.23 -24.13
C TRP A 415 -13.10 0.04 -22.63
N LEU A 416 -13.13 1.30 -22.22
CA LEU A 416 -13.13 1.74 -20.82
C LEU A 416 -14.48 1.55 -20.13
N ALA A 417 -15.57 1.43 -20.89
CA ALA A 417 -16.88 1.03 -20.36
C ALA A 417 -16.88 -0.39 -19.75
N ASN A 418 -15.90 -1.23 -20.11
CA ASN A 418 -15.76 -2.55 -19.52
C ASN A 418 -15.26 -2.47 -18.07
N LYS A 419 -15.89 -3.25 -17.19
CA LYS A 419 -15.40 -3.43 -15.81
C LYS A 419 -14.02 -4.05 -15.81
N ASN A 420 -13.26 -3.81 -14.74
CA ASN A 420 -11.91 -4.36 -14.54
C ASN A 420 -10.87 -3.89 -15.56
N THR A 421 -11.04 -2.66 -16.05
CA THR A 421 -10.12 -2.05 -17.00
C THR A 421 -9.21 -1.06 -16.28
N MET A 422 -7.95 -1.02 -16.71
CA MET A 422 -6.99 0.02 -16.37
C MET A 422 -6.64 0.80 -17.63
N PHE A 423 -6.76 2.12 -17.57
CA PHE A 423 -6.28 3.02 -18.62
C PHE A 423 -4.90 3.54 -18.28
N VAL A 424 -3.95 3.41 -19.20
CA VAL A 424 -2.60 3.97 -19.05
C VAL A 424 -2.32 4.96 -20.16
N THR A 425 -2.02 6.20 -19.81
CA THR A 425 -1.83 7.28 -20.77
C THR A 425 -0.78 8.27 -20.28
N ASN A 426 -0.25 9.04 -21.22
CA ASN A 426 0.53 10.25 -20.99
C ASN A 426 -0.12 11.49 -21.65
N GLN A 427 -1.37 11.35 -22.11
CA GLN A 427 -2.14 12.38 -22.81
C GLN A 427 -3.18 13.02 -21.88
N ASP A 428 -3.64 14.21 -22.27
CA ASP A 428 -4.54 15.03 -21.45
C ASP A 428 -5.97 14.47 -21.36
N ASN A 429 -6.34 13.62 -22.32
CA ASN A 429 -7.68 13.04 -22.42
C ASN A 429 -7.85 11.87 -21.46
N LEU A 430 -7.91 12.19 -20.16
CA LEU A 430 -8.40 11.24 -19.17
C LEU A 430 -9.93 11.15 -19.28
N PRO A 431 -10.48 9.94 -19.19
CA PRO A 431 -11.92 9.75 -19.33
C PRO A 431 -12.64 10.31 -18.10
N GLU A 432 -13.69 11.08 -18.33
CA GLU A 432 -14.58 11.55 -17.27
C GLU A 432 -15.64 10.47 -17.00
N ASP A 433 -15.91 10.18 -15.72
CA ASP A 433 -16.96 9.24 -15.28
C ASP A 433 -16.78 7.77 -15.72
N THR A 434 -15.64 7.16 -15.37
CA THR A 434 -15.41 5.72 -15.58
C THR A 434 -15.07 5.00 -14.28
N ASP A 435 -15.43 3.71 -14.23
CA ASP A 435 -15.00 2.78 -13.17
C ASP A 435 -13.57 2.26 -13.38
N ALA A 436 -12.93 2.63 -14.51
CA ALA A 436 -11.59 2.19 -14.87
C ALA A 436 -10.53 2.87 -13.99
N ILE A 437 -9.46 2.14 -13.69
CA ILE A 437 -8.32 2.71 -12.97
C ILE A 437 -7.49 3.54 -13.95
N THR A 438 -7.28 4.83 -13.66
CA THR A 438 -6.48 5.71 -14.52
C THR A 438 -5.03 5.81 -14.06
N VAL A 439 -4.09 5.63 -14.97
CA VAL A 439 -2.64 5.72 -14.72
C VAL A 439 -2.02 6.75 -15.65
N ALA A 440 -1.40 7.77 -15.07
CA ALA A 440 -0.59 8.74 -15.79
C ALA A 440 0.88 8.32 -15.79
N VAL A 441 1.51 8.28 -16.97
CA VAL A 441 2.93 7.97 -17.16
C VAL A 441 3.69 9.25 -17.48
N ASN A 442 4.73 9.55 -16.70
CA ASN A 442 5.58 10.74 -16.85
C ASN A 442 4.81 12.08 -16.89
N ARG A 443 3.65 12.13 -16.21
CA ARG A 443 2.71 13.27 -16.23
C ARG A 443 2.12 13.51 -14.83
N PRO A 444 2.90 14.11 -13.91
CA PRO A 444 2.44 14.36 -12.53
C PRO A 444 1.33 15.43 -12.45
N ASP A 445 1.16 16.21 -13.51
CA ASP A 445 0.17 17.28 -13.65
C ASP A 445 -1.25 16.76 -13.95
N LEU A 446 -1.37 15.55 -14.50
CA LEU A 446 -2.67 14.95 -14.84
C LEU A 446 -3.43 14.49 -13.60
N ASN A 447 -4.75 14.64 -13.61
CA ASN A 447 -5.61 14.23 -12.50
C ASN A 447 -5.94 12.71 -12.54
N ALA A 448 -4.94 11.83 -12.67
CA ALA A 448 -5.11 10.37 -12.69
C ALA A 448 -5.16 9.74 -11.29
N ASP A 449 -5.64 8.50 -11.16
CA ASP A 449 -5.67 7.75 -9.89
C ASP A 449 -4.28 7.36 -9.41
N ILE A 450 -3.40 7.03 -10.35
CA ILE A 450 -2.02 6.60 -10.14
C ILE A 450 -1.09 7.39 -11.06
N HIS A 451 0.07 7.75 -10.55
CA HIS A 451 1.16 8.37 -11.30
C HIS A 451 2.39 7.50 -11.20
N VAL A 452 3.00 7.23 -12.36
CA VAL A 452 4.26 6.51 -12.47
C VAL A 452 5.20 7.23 -13.41
N GLU A 453 6.51 7.11 -13.20
CA GLU A 453 7.48 7.64 -14.16
C GLU A 453 7.48 6.82 -15.45
N LYS A 454 7.46 5.49 -15.32
CA LYS A 454 7.50 4.56 -16.46
C LYS A 454 6.42 3.51 -16.35
N MET A 455 5.97 3.02 -17.51
CA MET A 455 5.04 1.88 -17.60
C MET A 455 5.55 0.64 -16.84
N THR A 456 6.87 0.46 -16.72
CA THR A 456 7.49 -0.63 -15.95
C THR A 456 7.28 -0.55 -14.44
N ASP A 457 7.05 0.64 -13.89
CA ASP A 457 6.87 0.83 -12.45
C ASP A 457 5.53 0.27 -11.96
N LEU A 458 4.58 0.05 -12.87
CA LEU A 458 3.37 -0.72 -12.59
C LEU A 458 3.70 -2.09 -11.97
N LYS A 459 4.82 -2.73 -12.35
CA LYS A 459 5.23 -3.99 -11.73
C LYS A 459 5.43 -3.89 -10.22
N LYS A 460 6.04 -2.79 -9.76
CA LYS A 460 6.26 -2.51 -8.33
C LYS A 460 4.92 -2.24 -7.65
N PHE A 461 4.04 -1.48 -8.30
CA PHE A 461 2.70 -1.20 -7.79
C PHE A 461 1.88 -2.49 -7.58
N TRP A 462 1.87 -3.39 -8.56
CA TRP A 462 1.25 -4.72 -8.43
C TRP A 462 1.90 -5.58 -7.36
N ALA A 463 3.23 -5.56 -7.23
CA ALA A 463 3.93 -6.28 -6.17
C ALA A 463 3.51 -5.80 -4.77
N THR A 464 3.28 -4.49 -4.60
CA THR A 464 2.73 -3.94 -3.36
C THR A 464 1.29 -4.41 -3.13
N ALA A 465 0.43 -4.39 -4.16
CA ALA A 465 -0.93 -4.93 -4.04
C ALA A 465 -0.93 -6.42 -3.63
N ASP A 466 -0.07 -7.24 -4.24
CA ASP A 466 0.10 -8.65 -3.89
C ASP A 466 0.56 -8.80 -2.41
N ARG A 467 1.49 -7.94 -1.97
CA ARG A 467 1.96 -7.92 -0.58
C ARG A 467 0.84 -7.56 0.40
N LEU A 468 -0.02 -6.61 0.07
CA LEU A 468 -1.20 -6.27 0.89
C LEU A 468 -2.15 -7.46 1.04
N ILE A 469 -2.41 -8.20 -0.05
CA ILE A 469 -3.22 -9.43 0.00
C ILE A 469 -2.56 -10.50 0.86
N GLN A 470 -1.23 -10.67 0.76
CA GLN A 470 -0.49 -11.59 1.60
C GLN A 470 -0.55 -11.21 3.08
N ILE A 471 -0.54 -9.90 3.39
CA ILE A 471 -0.71 -9.40 4.76
C ILE A 471 -2.11 -9.80 5.28
N ASP A 472 -3.15 -9.58 4.48
CA ASP A 472 -4.55 -9.89 4.85
C ASP A 472 -4.81 -11.39 5.04
N LYS A 473 -4.14 -12.25 4.27
CA LYS A 473 -4.37 -13.70 4.31
C LYS A 473 -3.39 -14.45 5.21
N LYS A 474 -2.09 -14.26 5.01
CA LYS A 474 -1.04 -15.07 5.65
C LYS A 474 -0.61 -14.43 6.96
N MET A 475 -0.19 -13.17 6.94
CA MET A 475 0.33 -12.50 8.13
C MET A 475 -0.73 -12.39 9.22
N LEU A 476 -1.97 -12.03 8.86
CA LEU A 476 -3.07 -11.94 9.82
C LEU A 476 -3.35 -13.28 10.52
N ARG A 477 -3.27 -14.41 9.79
CA ARG A 477 -3.39 -15.76 10.37
C ARG A 477 -2.24 -16.08 11.32
N TRP A 478 -0.99 -15.81 10.91
CA TRP A 478 0.18 -16.04 11.74
C TRP A 478 0.18 -15.19 13.01
N ALA A 479 -0.22 -13.92 12.91
CA ALA A 479 -0.32 -13.03 14.06
C ALA A 479 -1.44 -13.45 15.04
N SER A 480 -2.46 -14.18 14.55
CA SER A 480 -3.53 -14.71 15.40
C SER A 480 -3.10 -15.95 16.21
N LEU A 481 -2.15 -16.76 15.71
CA LEU A 481 -1.76 -18.00 16.38
C LEU A 481 -1.26 -17.81 17.82
N PRO A 482 -0.36 -16.86 18.14
CA PRO A 482 0.05 -16.61 19.52
C PRO A 482 -1.13 -16.23 20.43
N VAL A 483 -2.11 -15.46 19.92
CA VAL A 483 -3.31 -15.10 20.67
C VAL A 483 -4.16 -16.34 20.98
N ILE A 484 -4.36 -17.21 19.98
CA ILE A 484 -5.11 -18.46 20.17
C ILE A 484 -4.42 -19.36 21.20
N ILE A 485 -3.09 -19.48 21.12
CA ILE A 485 -2.30 -20.25 22.07
C ILE A 485 -2.46 -19.68 23.48
N LEU A 486 -2.36 -18.36 23.66
CA LEU A 486 -2.57 -17.72 24.97
C LEU A 486 -3.97 -17.97 25.53
N LEU A 487 -5.00 -17.92 24.70
CA LEU A 487 -6.38 -18.18 25.11
C LEU A 487 -6.58 -19.63 25.53
N LEU A 488 -6.06 -20.58 24.75
CA LEU A 488 -6.10 -22.01 25.08
C LEU A 488 -5.28 -22.31 26.34
N LEU A 489 -4.13 -21.68 26.49
CA LEU A 489 -3.32 -21.79 27.71
C LEU A 489 -4.08 -21.21 28.90
N ALA A 490 -4.71 -20.05 28.82
CA ALA A 490 -5.52 -19.51 29.92
C ALA A 490 -6.70 -20.44 30.27
N ALA A 491 -7.37 -21.00 29.26
CA ALA A 491 -8.50 -21.91 29.45
C ALA A 491 -8.06 -23.33 29.92
N GLY A 492 -6.83 -23.75 29.63
CA GLY A 492 -6.32 -25.10 29.94
C GLY A 492 -5.38 -25.17 31.15
N LEU A 493 -4.56 -24.14 31.39
CA LEU A 493 -3.64 -24.03 32.53
C LEU A 493 -4.36 -23.94 33.87
N GLY A 494 -5.67 -23.68 33.85
CA GLY A 494 -6.53 -23.89 35.01
C GLY A 494 -6.38 -25.29 35.62
N ILE A 495 -5.84 -26.28 34.90
CA ILE A 495 -5.58 -27.63 35.42
C ILE A 495 -4.29 -27.71 36.29
N PHE A 496 -3.30 -26.83 36.06
CA PHE A 496 -1.96 -26.95 36.66
C PHE A 496 -1.66 -25.96 37.80
N ILE A 497 -2.50 -24.95 38.03
CA ILE A 497 -2.23 -23.83 38.98
C ILE A 497 -2.92 -24.01 40.35
N SER A 498 -3.19 -25.26 40.75
CA SER A 498 -4.03 -25.60 41.93
C SER A 498 -3.70 -24.84 43.24
N PRO A 499 -2.43 -24.54 43.61
CA PRO A 499 -2.15 -23.81 44.86
C PRO A 499 -2.19 -22.26 44.76
N TRP A 500 -2.13 -21.66 43.57
CA TRP A 500 -1.93 -20.20 43.39
C TRP A 500 -3.11 -19.52 42.65
N LEU A 501 -4.29 -20.11 42.81
CA LEU A 501 -5.53 -19.83 42.07
C LEU A 501 -5.85 -18.34 41.87
N TYR A 502 -5.71 -17.52 42.91
CA TYR A 502 -6.12 -16.10 42.91
C TYR A 502 -5.18 -15.19 42.12
N ILE A 503 -4.00 -15.70 41.73
CA ILE A 503 -2.99 -14.96 40.97
C ILE A 503 -3.19 -15.14 39.45
N SER A 504 -4.03 -16.10 39.02
CA SER A 504 -4.23 -16.40 37.59
C SER A 504 -4.61 -15.15 36.75
N PRO A 505 -5.56 -14.29 37.17
CA PRO A 505 -5.88 -13.07 36.43
C PRO A 505 -4.71 -12.08 36.37
N ILE A 506 -3.89 -12.00 37.40
CA ILE A 506 -2.74 -11.10 37.47
C ILE A 506 -1.67 -11.56 36.49
N ILE A 507 -1.37 -12.87 36.47
CA ILE A 507 -0.44 -13.46 35.50
C ILE A 507 -0.95 -13.20 34.08
N ALA A 508 -2.25 -13.38 33.83
CA ALA A 508 -2.85 -13.09 32.53
C ALA A 508 -2.63 -11.63 32.11
N VAL A 509 -2.82 -10.66 33.01
CA VAL A 509 -2.62 -9.25 32.68
C VAL A 509 -1.13 -8.87 32.57
N ILE A 510 -0.23 -9.50 33.34
CA ILE A 510 1.22 -9.32 33.17
C ILE A 510 1.64 -9.81 31.78
N ILE A 511 1.19 -11.00 31.37
CA ILE A 511 1.41 -11.52 30.00
C ILE A 511 0.86 -10.55 28.97
N ARG A 512 -0.37 -10.05 29.17
CA ARG A 512 -1.01 -9.04 28.31
C ARG A 512 -0.14 -7.79 28.16
N TYR A 513 0.40 -7.28 29.27
CA TYR A 513 1.25 -6.09 29.30
C TYR A 513 2.55 -6.31 28.54
N VAL A 514 3.23 -7.43 28.78
CA VAL A 514 4.47 -7.81 28.08
C VAL A 514 4.23 -7.95 26.58
N MET A 515 3.18 -8.66 26.18
CA MET A 515 2.82 -8.83 24.76
C MET A 515 2.50 -7.49 24.08
N SER A 516 1.75 -6.61 24.76
CA SER A 516 1.44 -5.28 24.25
C SER A 516 2.69 -4.42 24.09
N TYR A 517 3.63 -4.53 25.03
CA TYR A 517 4.92 -3.85 24.96
C TYR A 517 5.80 -4.38 23.81
N MET A 518 5.90 -5.71 23.65
CA MET A 518 6.64 -6.33 22.55
C MET A 518 6.08 -5.90 21.19
N LEU A 519 4.75 -5.91 21.03
CA LEU A 519 4.10 -5.47 19.81
C LEU A 519 4.43 -3.99 19.49
N ARG A 520 4.38 -3.13 20.51
CA ARG A 520 4.73 -1.71 20.38
C ARG A 520 6.20 -1.52 19.96
N LEU A 521 7.13 -2.28 20.53
CA LEU A 521 8.55 -2.21 20.16
C LEU A 521 8.78 -2.59 18.70
N GLN A 522 8.12 -3.64 18.23
CA GLN A 522 8.23 -4.08 16.84
C GLN A 522 7.66 -3.04 15.86
N ILE A 523 6.56 -2.38 16.22
CA ILE A 523 5.98 -1.26 15.45
C ILE A 523 6.93 -0.04 15.43
N LYS A 524 7.57 0.29 16.57
CA LYS A 524 8.42 1.48 16.70
C LYS A 524 9.79 1.31 16.03
N ASN A 525 10.46 0.18 16.20
CA ASN A 525 11.81 -0.05 15.68
C ASN A 525 11.90 -0.02 14.16
N LYS A 526 10.79 -0.27 13.45
CA LYS A 526 10.72 -0.20 11.99
C LYS A 526 10.23 1.14 11.44
N LYS A 527 9.85 2.12 12.28
CA LYS A 527 9.62 3.51 11.86
C LYS A 527 10.91 4.35 11.77
N ILE A 528 12.03 3.82 12.25
CA ILE A 528 13.33 4.52 12.36
C ILE A 528 14.31 4.05 11.26
N LYS A 529 13.96 2.99 10.53
CA LYS A 529 14.61 2.59 9.28
C LYS A 529 13.73 3.04 8.12
#